data_AF-A0A6A3JIT4-F1
#
_entry.id   AF-A0A6A3JIT4-F1
#
_cell.length_a   1.000
_cell.length_b   1.000
_cell.length_c   1.000
_cell.angle_alpha   90.00
_cell.angle_beta   90.00
_cell.angle_gamma   90.00
#
_symmetry.space_group_name_H-M   'P 1'
#
loop_
_entity.id
_entity.type
_entity.pdbx_description
1 polymer ?
#
loop_
_entity_poly.entity_id
_entity_poly.type
_entity_poly.pdbx_seq_one_letter_code
_entity_poly.pdbx_strand_id
1 'polypeptide(L)' 'MVMCEFNVLLSEATISRHLVGMFLRSNRLVSPTTCNSEVNKEKRKAFAEALVRHNDDGDLVVYFDKTNFNL' A
#
# COMPACT_ATOMS: atom_id res chain seq x y z
N MET A 1 -23.42 -6.70 23.42
CA MET A 1 -23.94 -5.32 23.66
C MET A 1 -22.78 -4.52 24.24
N VAL A 2 -22.51 -3.34 23.69
CA VAL A 2 -21.36 -2.51 24.07
C VAL A 2 -21.87 -1.18 24.64
N MET A 3 -21.39 -0.82 25.83
CA MET A 3 -21.58 0.52 26.40
C MET A 3 -20.54 1.46 25.81
N CYS A 4 -20.96 2.43 25.00
CA CYS A 4 -20.04 3.47 24.50
C CYS A 4 -19.99 4.65 25.46
N GLU A 5 -18.91 5.43 25.41
CA GLU A 5 -18.62 6.59 26.27
C GLU A 5 -19.76 7.65 26.34
N PHE A 6 -20.70 7.59 25.40
CA PHE A 6 -21.90 8.42 25.33
C PHE A 6 -23.11 7.89 26.14
N ASN A 7 -22.93 6.87 26.99
CA ASN A 7 -23.98 6.22 27.79
C ASN A 7 -25.13 5.60 26.96
N VAL A 8 -24.85 5.27 25.70
CA VAL A 8 -25.80 4.56 24.83
C VAL A 8 -25.40 3.08 24.77
N LEU A 9 -26.36 2.21 25.03
CA LEU A 9 -26.20 0.77 24.92
C LEU A 9 -26.52 0.35 23.48
N LEU A 10 -25.49 -0.03 22.72
CA LEU A 10 -25.66 -0.46 21.33
C LEU A 10 -25.42 -1.96 21.19
N SER A 11 -26.23 -2.61 20.34
CA SER A 11 -25.93 -3.98 19.94
C SER A 11 -24.82 -4.00 18.90
N GLU A 12 -23.98 -5.03 18.94
CA GLU A 12 -22.91 -5.23 17.96
C GLU A 12 -23.45 -5.31 16.53
N ALA A 13 -24.66 -5.86 16.34
CA ALA A 13 -25.34 -5.87 15.05
C ALA A 13 -25.68 -4.46 14.54
N THR A 14 -26.03 -3.53 15.43
CA THR A 14 -26.33 -2.13 15.05
C THR A 14 -25.05 -1.39 14.66
N ILE A 15 -23.97 -1.61 15.42
CA ILE A 15 -22.64 -1.06 15.12
C ILE A 15 -22.15 -1.61 13.77
N SER A 16 -22.24 -2.92 13.56
CA SER A 16 -21.83 -3.58 12.33
C SER A 16 -22.60 -3.05 11.10
N ARG A 17 -23.94 -2.97 11.15
CA ARG A 17 -24.74 -2.41 10.05
C ARG A 17 -24.38 -0.96 9.72
N HIS A 18 -24.12 -0.15 10.75
CA HIS A 18 -23.74 1.25 10.54
C HIS A 18 -22.34 1.37 9.88
N LEU A 19 -21.39 0.55 10.32
CA LEU A 19 -20.03 0.51 9.77
C LEU A 19 -19.97 -0.06 8.34
N VAL A 20 -20.83 -1.02 7.99
CA VAL A 20 -20.89 -1.61 6.63
C VAL A 20 -21.23 -0.54 5.58
N GLY A 21 -22.13 0.40 5.90
CA GLY A 21 -22.46 1.52 5.01
C GLY A 21 -21.41 2.63 5.00
N MET A 22 -20.58 2.73 6.06
CA MET A 22 -19.51 3.72 6.18
C MET A 22 -18.21 3.35 5.46
N PHE A 23 -18.16 2.19 4.78
CA PHE A 23 -17.03 1.72 3.96
C PHE A 23 -15.70 2.28 4.46
N LEU A 24 -15.27 1.87 5.65
CA LEU A 24 -13.91 2.12 6.10
C LEU A 24 -13.01 1.32 5.18
N ARG A 25 -12.71 1.89 4.02
CA ARG A 25 -11.61 1.47 3.17
C ARG A 25 -10.40 1.67 4.06
N SER A 26 -9.99 0.62 4.76
CA SER A 26 -8.74 0.65 5.48
C SER A 26 -7.70 0.86 4.39
N ASN A 27 -7.24 2.10 4.23
CA ASN A 27 -6.15 2.45 3.32
C ASN A 27 -4.82 1.91 3.86
N ARG A 28 -4.82 0.67 4.36
CA ARG A 28 -3.62 -0.15 4.35
C ARG A 28 -3.33 -0.41 2.88
N LEU A 29 -2.63 0.55 2.28
CA LEU A 29 -1.68 0.24 1.25
C LEU A 29 -0.84 -0.90 1.83
N VAL A 30 -1.11 -2.12 1.38
CA VAL A 30 -0.27 -3.27 1.67
C VAL A 30 0.99 -3.03 0.86
N SER A 31 1.81 -2.08 1.31
CA SER A 31 3.18 -1.99 0.88
C SER A 31 3.82 -3.29 1.37
N PRO A 32 4.46 -4.06 0.49
CA PRO A 32 5.29 -5.17 0.94
C PRO A 32 6.16 -4.67 2.09
N THR A 33 6.29 -5.42 3.18
CA THR A 33 7.17 -5.04 4.30
C THR A 33 8.61 -4.79 3.84
N THR A 34 8.99 -5.41 2.73
CA THR A 34 10.24 -5.20 2.00
C THR A 34 10.34 -3.83 1.32
N CYS A 35 9.26 -3.09 1.09
CA CYS A 35 9.30 -1.78 0.40
C CYS A 35 9.53 -0.57 1.32
N ASN A 36 9.43 -0.75 2.65
CA ASN A 36 9.42 0.36 3.59
C ASN A 36 10.71 0.55 4.39
N SER A 37 11.72 -0.32 4.21
CA SER A 37 13.03 -0.10 4.84
C SER A 37 13.74 1.09 4.19
N GLU A 38 14.46 1.87 5.00
CA GLU A 38 15.27 2.99 4.52
C GLU A 38 16.29 2.55 3.46
N VAL A 39 16.86 1.36 3.63
CA VAL A 39 17.77 0.74 2.65
C VAL A 39 17.10 0.57 1.27
N ASN A 40 15.84 0.14 1.23
CA ASN A 40 15.13 -0.08 -0.04
C ASN A 40 14.55 1.20 -0.63
N LYS A 41 14.35 2.25 0.19
CA LYS A 41 14.09 3.61 -0.30
C LYS A 41 15.34 4.18 -0.97
N GLU A 42 16.50 4.07 -0.32
CA GLU A 42 17.77 4.59 -0.86
C GLU A 42 18.15 3.90 -2.18
N LYS A 43 18.05 2.57 -2.24
CA LYS A 43 18.32 1.82 -3.48
C LYS A 43 17.43 2.24 -4.64
N ARG A 44 16.13 2.48 -4.39
CA ARG A 44 15.20 2.96 -5.44
C ARG A 44 15.52 4.38 -5.88
N LYS A 45 15.89 5.25 -4.95
CA LYS A 45 16.30 6.62 -5.27
C LYS A 45 17.55 6.62 -6.17
N ALA A 46 18.60 5.92 -5.76
CA ALA A 46 19.84 5.81 -6.53
C ALA A 46 19.59 5.20 -7.93
N PHE A 47 18.73 4.18 -8.02
CA PHE A 47 18.33 3.60 -9.30
C PHE A 47 17.59 4.62 -10.18
N ALA A 48 16.61 5.34 -9.63
CA ALA A 48 15.85 6.34 -10.39
C ALA A 48 16.75 7.48 -10.90
N GLU A 49 17.68 7.97 -10.07
CA GLU A 49 18.65 9.00 -10.46
C GLU A 49 19.62 8.53 -11.56
N ALA A 50 20.01 7.25 -11.54
CA ALA A 50 20.80 6.66 -12.63
C ALA A 50 19.96 6.52 -13.92
N LEU A 51 18.71 6.08 -13.79
CA LEU A 51 17.81 5.90 -14.93
C LEU A 51 17.53 7.22 -15.66
N VAL A 52 17.33 8.32 -14.92
CA VAL A 52 17.14 9.65 -15.51
C VAL A 52 18.37 10.07 -16.32
N ARG A 53 19.59 9.88 -15.77
CA ARG A 53 20.83 10.20 -16.48
C ARG A 53 20.98 9.41 -17.78
N HIS A 54 20.76 8.10 -17.72
CA HIS A 54 20.78 7.25 -18.91
C HIS A 54 19.75 7.68 -19.96
N ASN A 55 18.56 8.12 -19.53
CA ASN A 55 17.55 8.65 -20.44
C ASN A 55 17.98 9.97 -21.10
N ASP A 56 18.64 10.86 -20.36
CA ASP A 56 19.20 12.11 -20.89
C ASP A 56 20.35 11.87 -21.88
N ASP A 57 21.16 10.84 -21.63
CA ASP A 57 22.26 10.40 -22.50
C ASP A 57 21.76 9.64 -23.75
N GLY A 58 20.45 9.34 -23.83
CA GLY A 58 19.82 8.65 -24.95
C GLY A 58 20.00 7.12 -24.93
N ASP A 59 20.36 6.55 -23.78
CA ASP A 59 20.52 5.11 -23.62
C ASP A 59 19.19 4.37 -23.68
N LEU A 60 19.23 3.15 -24.22
CA LEU A 60 18.06 2.27 -24.31
C LEU A 60 17.88 1.47 -23.02
N VAL A 61 16.70 1.59 -22.42
CA VAL A 61 16.31 0.80 -21.25
C VAL A 61 15.63 -0.49 -21.73
N VAL A 62 16.27 -1.64 -21.53
CA VAL A 62 15.69 -2.95 -21.83
C VAL A 62 15.25 -3.62 -20.53
N TYR A 63 13.95 -3.86 -20.41
CA TYR A 63 13.35 -4.53 -19.25
C TYR A 63 12.89 -5.94 -19.60
N PHE A 64 13.35 -6.93 -18.85
CA PHE A 64 12.90 -8.31 -18.94
C PHE A 64 12.16 -8.68 -17.66
N ASP A 65 10.84 -8.74 -17.71
CA ASP A 65 10.06 -9.33 -16.62
C ASP A 65 9.96 -10.84 -16.81
N LYS A 66 10.42 -11.60 -15.81
CA LYS A 66 10.05 -13.00 -15.68
C LYS A 66 8.84 -13.05 -14.76
N THR A 67 7.66 -12.84 -15.34
CA THR A 67 6.42 -13.06 -14.62
C THR A 67 6.28 -14.57 -14.36
N ASN A 68 6.34 -14.98 -13.08
CA ASN A 68 6.00 -16.35 -12.69
C ASN A 68 4.48 -16.55 -12.88
N PHE A 69 4.07 -17.12 -14.01
CA PHE A 69 2.72 -17.60 -14.24
C PHE A 69 2.50 -18.90 -13.44
N ASN A 70 2.44 -18.81 -12.12
CA ASN A 70 1.81 -19.86 -11.33
C ASN A 70 0.30 -19.60 -11.37
N LEU A 71 -0.34 -20.13 -12.42
CA LEU A 71 -1.80 -20.35 -12.47
C LEU A 71 -2.20 -21.44 -11.46
#